data_AF-A0A524P1B8-F1
#
_entry.id   AF-A0A524P1B8-F1
#
_cell.length_a   1.000
_cell.length_b   1.000
_cell.length_c   1.000
_cell.angle_alpha   90.00
_cell.angle_beta   90.00
_cell.angle_gamma   90.00
#
_symmetry.space_group_name_H-M   'P 1'
#
loop_
_entity.id
_entity.type
_entity.pdbx_description
1 polymer ?
#
loop_
_entity_poly.entity_id
_entity_poly.type
_entity_poly.pdbx_seq_one_letter_code
_entity_poly.pdbx_strand_id
1 'polypeptide(L)'
;MSRYEEWRERARARAERDGAEAWRAEPESSVYNALLLREQTEELTRTREARKALELVPLLREALYRQLGELADPRLYAVTALGTKHVVEAFYTEALACIEYLADPNQTGLEPAFTLAGFRRASHIFGRSALLLSGGATLGFFHLGVVKALFENGLLPDVLSGASMGALIA
;
A
#
# COMPACT_ATOMS: atom_id res chain seq x y z
N MET A 1 19.77 13.23 -14.86
CA MET A 1 18.97 12.93 -13.66
C MET A 1 17.54 13.35 -13.93
N SER A 2 16.59 12.43 -13.80
CA SER A 2 15.22 12.60 -14.26
C SER A 2 14.45 13.60 -13.37
N ARG A 3 13.44 14.25 -13.96
CA ARG A 3 12.52 15.20 -13.30
C ARG A 3 11.88 14.65 -12.01
N TYR A 4 11.81 13.33 -11.85
CA TYR A 4 11.30 12.68 -10.63
C TYR A 4 12.26 12.81 -9.44
N GLU A 5 13.55 12.52 -9.62
CA GLU A 5 14.53 12.66 -8.53
C GLU A 5 14.62 14.11 -8.06
N GLU A 6 14.60 15.07 -8.99
CA GLU A 6 14.56 16.49 -8.64
C GLU A 6 13.28 16.87 -7.88
N TRP A 7 12.12 16.35 -8.31
CA TRP A 7 10.85 16.55 -7.58
C TRP A 7 10.92 15.95 -6.18
N ARG A 8 11.50 14.75 -6.03
CA ARG A 8 11.62 14.03 -4.76
C ARG A 8 12.52 14.76 -3.77
N GLU A 9 13.65 15.29 -4.22
CA GLU A 9 14.53 16.11 -3.39
C GLU A 9 13.84 17.41 -2.94
N ARG A 10 13.08 18.07 -3.82
CA ARG A 10 12.27 19.25 -3.46
C ARG A 10 11.18 18.90 -2.44
N ALA A 11 10.52 17.76 -2.60
CA ALA A 11 9.52 17.27 -1.67
C ALA A 11 10.15 16.96 -0.30
N ARG A 12 11.37 16.39 -0.26
CA ARG A 12 12.11 16.13 0.97
C ARG A 12 12.48 17.42 1.69
N ALA A 13 13.07 18.38 0.97
CA ALA A 13 13.40 19.69 1.53
C ALA A 13 12.16 20.43 2.07
N ARG A 14 10.99 20.25 1.45
CA ARG A 14 9.73 20.78 1.97
C ARG A 14 9.28 20.03 3.24
N ALA A 15 9.28 18.71 3.22
CA ALA A 15 8.89 17.88 4.36
C ALA A 15 9.73 18.17 5.61
N GLU A 16 11.04 18.42 5.44
CA GLU A 16 11.95 18.83 6.50
C GLU A 16 11.55 20.18 7.11
N ARG A 17 11.29 21.20 6.27
CA ARG A 17 10.85 22.52 6.74
C ARG A 17 9.50 22.48 7.44
N ASP A 18 8.58 21.65 6.94
CA ASP A 18 7.21 21.53 7.44
C ASP A 18 7.14 20.60 8.69
N GLY A 19 8.27 20.02 9.12
CA GLY A 19 8.34 19.15 10.30
C GLY A 19 7.61 17.81 10.12
N ALA A 20 7.44 17.36 8.87
CA ALA A 20 6.68 16.15 8.55
C ALA A 20 7.26 14.90 9.23
N GLU A 21 8.57 14.84 9.42
CA GLU A 21 9.22 13.70 10.08
C GLU A 21 8.78 13.54 11.54
N ALA A 22 8.65 14.65 12.29
CA ALA A 22 8.14 14.60 13.66
C ALA A 22 6.69 14.06 13.68
N TRP A 23 5.87 14.45 12.69
CA TRP A 23 4.53 13.89 12.54
C TRP A 23 4.54 12.40 12.16
N ARG A 24 5.45 11.94 11.29
CA ARG A 24 5.56 10.52 10.91
C ARG A 24 6.03 9.65 12.07
N ALA A 25 6.93 10.17 12.90
CA ALA A 25 7.50 9.51 14.06
C ALA A 25 6.55 9.42 15.25
N GLU A 26 5.61 10.36 15.39
CA GLU A 26 4.53 10.28 16.38
C GLU A 26 3.55 9.16 16.00
N PRO A 27 3.50 8.03 16.72
CA PRO A 27 2.63 6.92 16.38
C PRO A 27 1.15 7.26 16.56
N GLU A 28 0.79 8.19 17.44
CA GLU A 28 -0.60 8.50 17.74
C GLU A 28 -1.34 9.18 16.57
N SER A 29 -2.62 8.82 16.42
CA SER A 29 -3.49 9.30 15.36
C SER A 29 -4.96 9.14 15.75
N SER A 30 -5.82 10.00 15.22
CA SER A 30 -7.28 9.85 15.33
C SER A 30 -7.87 8.92 14.27
N VAL A 31 -7.04 8.40 13.37
CA VAL A 31 -7.45 7.54 12.24
C VAL A 31 -7.42 6.07 12.60
N TYR A 32 -6.46 5.65 13.44
CA TYR A 32 -6.21 4.25 13.79
C TYR A 32 -5.83 4.15 15.27
N ASN A 33 -5.92 2.96 15.85
CA ASN A 33 -5.39 2.68 17.19
C ASN A 33 -3.92 2.26 17.11
N ALA A 34 -3.00 3.13 17.54
CA ALA A 34 -1.57 2.92 17.42
C ALA A 34 -1.06 1.70 18.21
N LEU A 35 -1.61 1.48 19.42
CA LEU A 35 -1.26 0.33 20.25
C LEU A 35 -1.67 -0.98 19.57
N LEU A 36 -2.92 -1.06 19.12
CA LEU A 36 -3.44 -2.24 18.45
C LEU A 36 -2.67 -2.55 17.16
N LEU A 37 -2.36 -1.54 16.36
CA LEU A 37 -1.61 -1.71 15.12
C LEU A 37 -0.20 -2.27 15.38
N ARG A 38 0.47 -1.80 16.45
CA ARG A 38 1.78 -2.31 16.87
C ARG A 38 1.68 -3.75 17.36
N GLU A 39 0.73 -4.06 18.24
CA GLU A 39 0.53 -5.42 18.76
C GLU A 39 0.28 -6.43 17.62
N GLN A 40 -0.55 -6.06 16.65
CA GLN A 40 -0.80 -6.88 15.46
C GLN A 40 0.45 -7.04 14.60
N THR A 41 1.22 -5.97 14.39
CA THR A 41 2.48 -6.02 13.62
C THR A 41 3.48 -6.96 14.29
N GLU A 42 3.62 -6.88 15.62
CA GLU A 42 4.49 -7.77 16.39
C GLU A 42 4.01 -9.22 16.36
N GLU A 43 2.70 -9.46 16.41
CA GLU A 43 2.15 -10.81 16.32
C GLU A 43 2.40 -11.46 14.96
N LEU A 44 2.23 -10.69 13.87
CA LEU A 44 2.58 -11.11 12.51
C LEU A 44 4.08 -11.45 12.43
N THR A 45 4.93 -10.54 12.91
CA THR A 45 6.39 -10.70 12.93
C THR A 45 6.79 -11.98 13.66
N ARG A 46 6.33 -12.16 14.90
CA ARG A 46 6.65 -13.36 15.71
C ARG A 46 6.20 -14.64 15.04
N THR A 47 5.01 -14.66 14.45
CA THR A 47 4.45 -15.86 13.81
C THR A 47 5.20 -16.21 12.51
N ARG A 48 5.57 -15.20 11.71
CA ARG A 48 6.39 -15.35 10.51
C ARG A 48 7.79 -15.83 10.84
N GLU A 49 8.46 -15.22 11.82
CA GLU A 49 9.82 -15.58 12.24
C GLU A 49 9.88 -16.99 12.85
N ALA A 50 8.84 -17.39 13.59
CA ALA A 50 8.67 -18.75 14.07
C ALA A 50 8.34 -19.78 12.97
N ARG A 51 8.20 -19.35 11.71
CA ARG A 51 7.88 -20.19 10.54
C ARG A 51 6.58 -20.98 10.68
N LYS A 52 5.59 -20.40 11.37
CA LYS A 52 4.29 -21.02 11.63
C LYS A 52 3.28 -20.67 10.53
N ALA A 53 3.51 -21.17 9.32
CA ALA A 53 2.73 -20.78 8.13
C ALA A 53 1.21 -20.96 8.29
N LEU A 54 0.75 -22.09 8.85
CA LEU A 54 -0.68 -22.36 9.06
C LEU A 54 -1.34 -21.39 10.06
N GLU A 55 -0.61 -20.96 11.10
CA GLU A 55 -1.09 -19.98 12.07
C GLU A 55 -1.07 -18.56 11.47
N LEU A 56 -0.11 -18.27 10.59
CA LEU A 56 0.05 -16.96 9.96
C LEU A 56 -1.08 -16.62 8.98
N VAL A 57 -1.60 -17.60 8.24
CA VAL A 57 -2.65 -17.40 7.23
C VAL A 57 -3.90 -16.69 7.79
N PRO A 58 -4.56 -17.19 8.86
CA PRO A 58 -5.73 -16.51 9.42
C PRO A 58 -5.36 -15.17 10.06
N LEU A 59 -4.19 -15.07 10.70
CA LEU A 59 -3.72 -13.86 11.36
C LEU A 59 -3.52 -12.70 10.38
N LEU A 60 -2.78 -12.94 9.28
CA LEU A 60 -2.56 -11.96 8.22
C LEU A 60 -3.87 -11.50 7.59
N ARG A 61 -4.78 -12.44 7.33
CA ARG A 61 -6.10 -12.12 6.74
C ARG A 61 -6.90 -11.19 7.65
N GLU A 62 -6.93 -11.47 8.95
CA GLU A 62 -7.65 -10.64 9.92
C GLU A 62 -7.02 -9.25 10.05
N ALA A 63 -5.69 -9.20 10.13
CA ALA A 63 -4.95 -7.95 10.23
C ALA A 63 -5.23 -7.03 9.02
N LEU A 64 -5.14 -7.56 7.80
CA LEU A 64 -5.42 -6.79 6.58
C LEU A 64 -6.88 -6.33 6.49
N TYR A 65 -7.84 -7.18 6.89
CA TYR A 65 -9.26 -6.82 6.85
C TYR A 65 -9.61 -5.72 7.85
N ARG A 66 -9.15 -5.85 9.09
CA ARG A 66 -9.43 -4.90 10.18
C ARG A 66 -8.92 -3.50 9.84
N GLN A 67 -7.74 -3.43 9.24
CA GLN A 67 -7.00 -2.19 9.03
C GLN A 67 -7.35 -1.48 7.70
N LEU A 68 -8.06 -2.14 6.77
CA LEU A 68 -8.28 -1.64 5.41
C LEU A 68 -8.92 -0.24 5.37
N GLY A 69 -9.94 0.01 6.21
CA GLY A 69 -10.64 1.31 6.21
C GLY A 69 -9.82 2.43 6.82
N GLU A 70 -9.15 2.16 7.94
CA GLU A 70 -8.40 3.16 8.71
C GLU A 70 -7.12 3.57 7.98
N LEU A 71 -6.32 2.59 7.52
CA LEU A 71 -5.02 2.88 6.92
C LEU A 71 -5.12 3.44 5.50
N ALA A 72 -6.30 3.35 4.86
CA ALA A 72 -6.58 3.99 3.59
C ALA A 72 -7.07 5.45 3.73
N ASP A 73 -7.20 6.00 4.94
CA ASP A 73 -7.71 7.35 5.14
C ASP A 73 -6.78 8.41 4.50
N PRO A 74 -7.30 9.28 3.61
CA PRO A 74 -6.49 10.29 2.91
C PRO A 74 -5.71 11.23 3.82
N ARG A 75 -6.15 11.45 5.07
CA ARG A 75 -5.47 12.31 6.05
C ARG A 75 -4.07 11.79 6.38
N LEU A 76 -3.85 10.48 6.30
CA LEU A 76 -2.54 9.86 6.51
C LEU A 76 -1.54 10.17 5.38
N TYR A 77 -2.00 10.64 4.22
CA TYR A 77 -1.16 10.86 3.04
C TYR A 77 -1.09 12.33 2.62
N ALA A 78 -1.78 13.22 3.36
CA ALA A 78 -1.85 14.64 3.06
C ALA A 78 -0.65 15.45 3.59
N VAL A 79 0.06 14.95 4.60
CA VAL A 79 1.16 15.68 5.27
C VAL A 79 2.43 15.70 4.41
N THR A 80 2.75 14.58 3.76
CA THR A 80 3.93 14.48 2.89
C THR A 80 3.65 13.50 1.76
N ALA A 81 4.24 13.77 0.59
CA ALA A 81 4.17 12.87 -0.56
C ALA A 81 5.21 11.74 -0.50
N LEU A 82 6.03 11.68 0.55
CA LEU A 82 7.15 10.75 0.69
C LEU A 82 6.84 9.51 1.54
N GLY A 83 5.59 9.35 1.97
CA GLY A 83 5.16 8.27 2.85
C GLY A 83 4.08 8.72 3.83
N THR A 84 3.92 7.97 4.90
CA THR A 84 2.96 8.21 5.96
C THR A 84 3.59 7.96 7.33
N LYS A 85 2.77 7.74 8.36
CA LYS A 85 3.17 7.38 9.72
C LYS A 85 4.04 6.13 9.70
N HIS A 86 5.16 6.14 10.42
CA HIS A 86 6.09 5.00 10.46
C HIS A 86 5.44 3.73 11.01
N VAL A 87 4.49 3.85 11.94
CA VAL A 87 3.74 2.71 12.47
C VAL A 87 2.87 2.03 11.40
N VAL A 88 2.32 2.80 10.46
CA VAL A 88 1.54 2.29 9.33
C VAL A 88 2.46 1.65 8.30
N GLU A 89 3.60 2.28 8.00
CA GLU A 89 4.60 1.72 7.08
C GLU A 89 5.20 0.41 7.62
N ALA A 90 5.45 0.32 8.93
CA ALA A 90 5.93 -0.90 9.58
C ALA A 90 4.92 -2.04 9.44
N PHE A 91 3.63 -1.76 9.65
CA PHE A 91 2.56 -2.74 9.45
C PHE A 91 2.53 -3.26 8.00
N TYR A 92 2.53 -2.36 7.00
CA TYR A 92 2.51 -2.79 5.60
C TYR A 92 3.79 -3.55 5.21
N THR A 93 4.95 -3.12 5.71
CA THR A 93 6.22 -3.81 5.49
C THR A 93 6.16 -5.24 6.01
N GLU A 94 5.65 -5.44 7.24
CA GLU A 94 5.50 -6.77 7.82
C GLU A 94 4.44 -7.61 7.10
N ALA A 95 3.31 -7.01 6.72
CA ALA A 95 2.28 -7.70 5.94
C ALA A 95 2.82 -8.19 4.58
N LEU A 96 3.63 -7.39 3.89
CA LEU A 96 4.30 -7.80 2.65
C LEU A 96 5.29 -8.94 2.90
N ALA A 97 6.11 -8.86 3.96
CA ALA A 97 7.03 -9.94 4.34
C ALA A 97 6.28 -11.24 4.66
N CYS A 98 5.10 -11.16 5.28
CA CYS A 98 4.23 -12.32 5.51
C CYS A 98 3.71 -12.91 4.20
N ILE A 99 3.27 -12.08 3.25
CA ILE A 99 2.81 -12.53 1.93
C ILE A 99 3.95 -13.23 1.18
N GLU A 100 5.15 -12.63 1.16
CA GLU A 100 6.33 -13.20 0.52
C GLU A 100 6.72 -14.54 1.13
N TYR A 101 6.73 -14.64 2.46
CA TYR A 101 6.97 -15.90 3.15
C TYR A 101 5.92 -16.97 2.78
N LEU A 102 4.63 -16.61 2.81
CA LEU A 102 3.55 -17.53 2.48
C LEU A 102 3.55 -17.97 1.01
N ALA A 103 4.07 -17.14 0.11
CA ALA A 103 4.18 -17.42 -1.31
C ALA A 103 5.26 -18.45 -1.67
N ASP A 104 6.21 -18.74 -0.77
CA ASP A 104 7.26 -19.72 -1.00
C ASP A 104 6.90 -21.12 -0.43
N PRO A 105 6.50 -22.09 -1.27
CA PRO A 105 6.16 -23.43 -0.79
C PRO A 105 7.37 -24.16 -0.19
N ASN A 106 8.60 -23.82 -0.57
CA ASN A 106 9.80 -24.46 -0.01
C ASN A 106 10.04 -24.05 1.44
N GLN A 107 9.60 -22.85 1.82
CA GLN A 107 9.73 -22.35 3.20
C GLN A 107 8.55 -22.72 4.08
N THR A 108 7.37 -22.93 3.49
CA THR A 108 6.12 -23.14 4.25
C THR A 108 5.66 -24.60 4.29
N GLY A 109 6.06 -25.42 3.32
CA GLY A 109 5.53 -26.77 3.14
C GLY A 109 4.03 -26.82 2.80
N LEU A 110 3.41 -25.66 2.52
CA LEU A 110 2.01 -25.58 2.13
C LEU A 110 1.82 -25.97 0.67
N GLU A 111 0.69 -26.60 0.37
CA GLU A 111 0.31 -26.88 -1.01
C GLU A 111 0.10 -25.55 -1.76
N PRO A 112 0.75 -25.33 -2.92
CA PRO A 112 0.61 -24.09 -3.67
C PRO A 112 -0.84 -23.73 -4.00
N ALA A 113 -1.69 -24.73 -4.27
CA ALA A 113 -3.12 -24.52 -4.55
C ALA A 113 -3.87 -23.96 -3.33
N PHE A 114 -3.54 -24.42 -2.12
CA PHE A 114 -4.12 -23.90 -0.88
C PHE A 114 -3.76 -22.44 -0.66
N THR A 115 -2.47 -22.10 -0.76
CA THR A 115 -1.98 -20.73 -0.61
C THR A 115 -2.59 -19.79 -1.66
N LEU A 116 -2.60 -20.21 -2.93
CA LEU A 116 -3.17 -19.42 -4.02
C LEU A 116 -4.68 -19.16 -3.82
N ALA A 117 -5.44 -20.16 -3.38
CA ALA A 117 -6.86 -19.99 -3.05
C ALA A 117 -7.05 -18.98 -1.91
N GLY A 118 -6.18 -19.01 -0.89
CA GLY A 118 -6.11 -18.04 0.19
C GLY A 118 -5.88 -16.62 -0.31
N PHE A 119 -4.86 -16.41 -1.13
CA PHE A 119 -4.53 -15.09 -1.70
C PHE A 119 -5.63 -14.56 -2.62
N ARG A 120 -6.25 -15.41 -3.45
CA ARG A 120 -7.39 -14.99 -4.28
C ARG A 120 -8.55 -14.48 -3.42
N ARG A 121 -8.86 -15.17 -2.32
CA ARG A 121 -9.91 -14.74 -1.39
C ARG A 121 -9.54 -13.46 -0.67
N ALA A 122 -8.30 -13.35 -0.18
CA ALA A 122 -7.81 -12.14 0.47
C ALA A 122 -7.84 -10.94 -0.49
N SER A 123 -7.37 -11.09 -1.73
CA SER A 123 -7.42 -10.05 -2.76
C SER A 123 -8.85 -9.59 -3.06
N HIS A 124 -9.81 -10.51 -3.12
CA HIS A 124 -11.21 -10.15 -3.34
C HIS A 124 -11.80 -9.34 -2.17
N ILE A 125 -11.38 -9.62 -0.93
CA ILE A 125 -11.87 -8.91 0.26
C ILE A 125 -11.16 -7.56 0.43
N PHE A 126 -9.84 -7.54 0.24
CA PHE A 126 -9.03 -6.33 0.37
C PHE A 126 -9.33 -5.30 -0.73
N GLY A 127 -9.76 -5.78 -1.89
CA GLY A 127 -10.07 -4.95 -3.05
C GLY A 127 -8.85 -4.74 -3.94
N ARG A 128 -9.04 -3.88 -4.94
CA ARG A 128 -8.01 -3.51 -5.92
C ARG A 128 -8.04 -2.01 -6.12
N SER A 129 -6.86 -1.42 -6.28
CA SER A 129 -6.75 -0.03 -6.70
C SER A 129 -7.35 0.14 -8.10
N ALA A 130 -7.97 1.28 -8.34
CA ALA A 130 -8.49 1.67 -9.65
C ALA A 130 -8.07 3.10 -9.96
N LEU A 131 -7.78 3.39 -11.23
CA LEU A 131 -7.48 4.74 -11.70
C LEU A 131 -8.66 5.28 -12.52
N LEU A 132 -9.26 6.37 -12.02
CA LEU A 132 -10.32 7.11 -12.73
C LEU A 132 -9.75 8.31 -13.47
N LEU A 133 -9.88 8.32 -14.79
CA LEU A 133 -9.46 9.40 -15.68
C LEU A 133 -10.66 10.24 -16.11
N SER A 134 -10.80 11.44 -15.54
CA SER A 134 -11.90 12.34 -15.86
C SER A 134 -11.78 12.92 -17.29
N GLY A 135 -12.90 13.37 -17.85
CA GLY A 135 -12.89 14.21 -19.05
C GLY A 135 -12.27 15.59 -18.78
N GLY A 136 -11.90 16.30 -19.85
CA GLY A 136 -11.30 17.64 -19.73
C GLY A 136 -11.03 18.35 -21.05
N ALA A 137 -11.74 17.97 -22.12
CA ALA A 137 -11.40 18.36 -23.50
C ALA A 137 -9.90 18.17 -23.74
N THR A 138 -9.20 19.11 -24.38
CA THR A 138 -7.76 19.03 -24.68
C THR A 138 -6.85 18.89 -23.45
N LEU A 139 -7.30 19.31 -22.26
CA LEU A 139 -6.52 19.12 -21.03
C LEU A 139 -6.49 17.65 -20.57
N GLY A 140 -7.37 16.80 -21.10
CA GLY A 140 -7.36 15.36 -20.82
C GLY A 140 -6.07 14.67 -21.27
N PHE A 141 -5.30 15.23 -22.21
CA PHE A 141 -4.00 14.69 -22.62
C PHE A 141 -2.97 14.68 -21.48
N PHE A 142 -3.18 15.42 -20.39
CA PHE A 142 -2.31 15.33 -19.22
C PHE A 142 -2.37 13.97 -18.53
N HIS A 143 -3.46 13.22 -18.67
CA HIS A 143 -3.57 11.87 -18.12
C HIS A 143 -2.51 10.92 -18.69
N LEU A 144 -2.07 11.11 -19.94
CA LEU A 144 -0.98 10.31 -20.53
C LEU A 144 0.32 10.39 -19.72
N GLY A 145 0.65 11.56 -19.19
CA GLY A 145 1.85 11.73 -18.37
C GLY A 145 1.76 10.94 -17.07
N VAL A 146 0.58 10.94 -16.45
CA VAL A 146 0.31 10.20 -15.20
C VAL A 146 0.33 8.70 -15.46
N VAL A 147 -0.39 8.22 -16.47
CA VAL A 147 -0.45 6.80 -16.84
C VAL A 147 0.93 6.26 -17.21
N LYS A 148 1.70 7.01 -18.02
CA LYS A 148 3.08 6.65 -18.37
C LYS A 148 3.97 6.54 -17.14
N ALA A 149 3.91 7.51 -16.23
CA ALA A 149 4.72 7.48 -15.01
C ALA A 149 4.38 6.29 -14.11
N LEU A 150 3.08 5.99 -13.94
CA LEU A 150 2.64 4.82 -13.19
C LEU A 150 3.09 3.51 -13.85
N PHE A 151 2.93 3.39 -15.17
CA PHE A 151 3.33 2.21 -15.93
C PHE A 151 4.84 1.95 -15.85
N GLU A 152 5.67 2.98 -16.08
CA GLU A 152 7.13 2.88 -16.04
C GLU A 152 7.69 2.48 -14.67
N ASN A 153 6.91 2.68 -13.60
CA ASN A 153 7.29 2.30 -12.23
C ASN A 153 6.55 1.05 -11.71
N GLY A 154 5.77 0.37 -12.56
CA GLY A 154 4.99 -0.82 -12.16
C GLY A 154 3.86 -0.51 -11.15
N LEU A 155 3.36 0.72 -11.14
CA LEU A 155 2.33 1.21 -10.22
C LEU A 155 0.96 1.43 -10.90
N LEU A 156 0.85 1.15 -12.21
CA LEU A 156 -0.42 1.30 -12.92
C LEU A 156 -1.41 0.22 -12.45
N PRO A 157 -2.59 0.58 -11.92
CA PRO A 157 -3.57 -0.41 -11.50
C PRO A 157 -4.21 -1.13 -12.68
N ASP A 158 -4.61 -2.39 -12.48
CA ASP A 158 -5.28 -3.21 -13.51
C ASP A 158 -6.69 -2.72 -13.88
N VAL A 159 -7.31 -1.91 -13.00
CA VAL A 159 -8.66 -1.38 -13.20
C VAL A 159 -8.55 0.08 -13.62
N LEU A 160 -8.79 0.35 -14.90
CA LEU A 160 -8.83 1.70 -15.47
C LEU A 160 -10.28 2.06 -15.84
N SER A 161 -10.70 3.27 -15.53
CA SER A 161 -12.01 3.80 -15.93
C SER A 161 -11.84 5.23 -16.41
N GLY A 162 -12.47 5.57 -17.54
CA GLY A 162 -12.35 6.90 -18.13
C GLY A 162 -13.66 7.47 -18.63
N ALA A 163 -13.73 8.80 -18.74
CA ALA A 163 -14.83 9.51 -19.37
C ALA A 163 -14.33 10.49 -20.43
N SER A 164 -14.99 10.55 -21.60
CA SER A 164 -14.57 11.41 -22.73
C SER A 164 -13.08 11.20 -23.08
N MET A 165 -12.23 12.22 -23.06
CA MET A 165 -10.79 12.07 -23.32
C MET A 165 -10.10 11.10 -22.34
N GLY A 166 -10.56 11.00 -21.10
CA GLY A 166 -10.03 10.01 -20.15
C GLY A 166 -10.33 8.57 -20.57
N ALA A 167 -11.44 8.32 -21.28
CA ALA A 167 -11.80 6.98 -21.80
C ALA A 167 -10.96 6.56 -23.00
N LEU A 168 -10.39 7.51 -23.74
CA LEU A 168 -9.45 7.22 -24.82
C LEU A 168 -8.05 6.86 -24.29
N ILE A 169 -7.72 7.32 -23.07
CA ILE A 169 -6.41 7.12 -22.45
C ILE A 169 -6.40 5.88 -21.54
N ALA A 170 -7.53 5.58 -20.88
CA ALA A 170 -7.75 4.35 -20.12
C ALA A 170 -7.73 3.12 -21.03
#